data_AF-M7NF52-F1
#
_entry.id   AF-M7NF52-F1
#
_cell.length_a   1.000
_cell.length_b   1.000
_cell.length_c   1.000
_cell.angle_alpha   90.00
_cell.angle_beta   90.00
_cell.angle_gamma   90.00
#
_symmetry.space_group_name_H-M   'P 1'
#
loop_
_entity.id
_entity.type
_entity.pdbx_description
1 polymer ?
#
loop_
_entity_poly.entity_id
_entity_poly.type
_entity_poly.pdbx_seq_one_letter_code
_entity_poly.pdbx_strand_id
1 'polypeptide(L)'
;MAALGRILLYLLMAATSPALLAVGSDKHEALPYRVPPYQVPENTSAMELLRDLPLYELNPKYQEVRSIVEKNAATGRKTLIWSTFVRNLKSLERMLADFNPALIHGGTIDREAELKRFREDPTCAVLLSNPATLGEGVSLHHECHDAVYVDRDFSAGRFLQSLDRIHRLGLAPSTITKITVLSASGTIDELVEDRLARKLEFMGGILDDPNVRVLGDLEEEIDESVGMDLSDLAALSTYLNR
;
A
#
# COMPACT_ATOMS: atom_id res chain seq x y z
N MET A 1 -20.68 8.38 11.18
CA MET A 1 -20.10 7.80 9.94
C MET A 1 -18.96 8.66 9.43
N ALA A 2 -19.20 9.82 8.82
CA ALA A 2 -18.16 10.67 8.20
C ALA A 2 -16.99 11.07 9.13
N ALA A 3 -17.26 11.41 10.40
CA ALA A 3 -16.20 11.75 11.36
C ALA A 3 -15.29 10.55 11.68
N LEU A 4 -15.86 9.36 11.80
CA LEU A 4 -15.10 8.13 12.09
C LEU A 4 -14.23 7.72 10.90
N GLY A 5 -14.76 7.85 9.68
CA GLY A 5 -13.99 7.62 8.45
C GLY A 5 -12.77 8.54 8.34
N ARG A 6 -12.92 9.83 8.69
CA ARG A 6 -11.81 10.79 8.73
C ARG A 6 -10.76 10.44 9.80
N ILE A 7 -11.19 10.07 11.00
CA ILE A 7 -10.28 9.63 12.07
C ILE A 7 -9.48 8.43 11.60
N LEU A 8 -10.15 7.43 10.99
CA LEU A 8 -9.46 6.27 10.47
C LEU A 8 -8.43 6.65 9.41
N LEU A 9 -8.80 7.50 8.45
CA LEU A 9 -7.88 7.96 7.41
C LEU A 9 -6.61 8.57 8.02
N TYR A 10 -6.74 9.40 9.05
CA TYR A 10 -5.60 9.97 9.76
C TYR A 10 -4.79 8.93 10.52
N LEU A 11 -5.42 7.93 11.14
CA LEU A 11 -4.70 6.84 11.79
C LEU A 11 -3.90 6.00 10.78
N LEU A 12 -4.47 5.68 9.61
CA LEU A 12 -3.78 4.95 8.54
C LEU A 12 -2.61 5.76 7.97
N MET A 13 -2.81 7.06 7.77
CA MET A 13 -1.75 7.98 7.38
C MET A 13 -0.63 7.96 8.43
N ALA A 14 -0.96 8.13 9.71
CA ALA A 14 0.02 8.17 10.79
C ALA A 14 0.80 6.85 10.96
N ALA A 15 0.13 5.71 10.86
CA ALA A 15 0.74 4.39 10.94
C ALA A 15 1.71 4.11 9.79
N THR A 16 1.46 4.71 8.63
CA THR A 16 2.36 4.59 7.49
C THR A 16 3.50 5.60 7.57
N SER A 17 3.16 6.87 7.73
CA SER A 17 4.10 7.98 7.92
C SER A 17 3.37 9.16 8.55
N PRO A 18 3.72 9.58 9.79
CA PRO A 18 3.11 10.73 10.44
C PRO A 18 3.16 12.02 9.60
N ALA A 19 4.18 12.15 8.75
CA ALA A 19 4.35 13.28 7.84
C ALA A 19 3.23 13.40 6.78
N LEU A 20 2.47 12.33 6.53
CA LEU A 20 1.29 12.40 5.68
C LEU A 20 0.22 13.32 6.28
N LEU A 21 0.16 13.47 7.61
CA LEU A 21 -0.79 14.36 8.28
C LEU A 21 -0.51 15.84 8.00
N ALA A 22 0.72 16.19 7.66
CA ALA A 22 1.08 17.55 7.30
C ALA A 22 0.44 17.94 5.96
N VAL A 23 -0.14 19.14 5.92
CA VAL A 23 -0.72 19.72 4.70
C VAL A 23 0.41 20.08 3.73
N GLY A 24 0.49 19.38 2.61
CA GLY A 24 1.39 19.71 1.51
C GLY A 24 0.87 20.89 0.68
N SER A 25 1.73 21.45 -0.16
CA SER A 25 1.34 22.45 -1.15
C SER A 25 0.49 21.84 -2.28
N ASP A 26 0.71 20.56 -2.57
CA ASP A 26 -0.10 19.73 -3.47
C ASP A 26 -0.58 18.44 -2.78
N LYS A 27 -1.78 17.98 -3.12
CA LYS A 27 -2.39 16.75 -2.54
C LYS A 27 -1.61 15.48 -2.87
N HIS A 28 -0.74 15.54 -3.88
CA HIS A 28 0.15 14.47 -4.31
C HIS A 28 1.62 14.89 -4.17
N GLU A 29 1.94 15.86 -3.33
CA GLU A 29 3.33 16.23 -3.08
C GLU A 29 4.05 15.11 -2.32
N ALA A 30 5.18 14.66 -2.88
CA ALA A 30 6.05 13.71 -2.21
C ALA A 30 6.60 14.29 -0.91
N LEU A 31 6.74 13.44 0.10
CA LEU A 31 7.30 13.81 1.39
C LEU A 31 8.79 14.18 1.21
N PRO A 32 9.26 15.26 1.84
CA PRO A 32 10.60 15.78 1.65
C PRO A 32 11.65 14.98 2.46
N TYR A 33 11.68 13.66 2.31
CA TYR A 33 12.66 12.82 3.00
C TYR A 33 14.08 13.18 2.57
N ARG A 34 14.98 13.22 3.56
CA ARG A 34 16.40 13.47 3.31
C ARG A 34 17.25 12.25 3.65
N VAL A 35 18.16 11.92 2.74
CA VAL A 35 19.16 10.85 2.91
C VAL A 35 20.55 11.49 2.75
N PRO A 36 21.38 11.61 3.81
CA PRO A 36 21.10 11.27 5.21
C PRO A 36 20.21 12.33 5.93
N PRO A 37 19.48 11.95 7.00
CA PRO A 37 18.70 12.90 7.79
C PRO A 37 19.55 14.00 8.44
N TYR A 38 18.93 15.14 8.74
CA TYR A 38 19.55 16.18 9.56
C TYR A 38 19.62 15.75 11.03
N GLN A 39 20.59 16.31 11.75
CA GLN A 39 20.55 16.28 13.20
C GLN A 39 19.39 17.15 13.71
N VAL A 40 18.68 16.64 14.72
CA VAL A 40 17.59 17.37 15.37
C VAL A 40 18.16 18.61 16.08
N PRO A 41 17.68 19.84 15.76
CA PRO A 41 18.14 21.04 16.44
C PRO A 41 17.74 21.04 17.93
N GLU A 42 18.63 21.54 18.77
CA GLU A 42 18.33 21.74 20.20
C GLU A 42 17.13 22.68 20.38
N ASN A 43 16.29 22.39 21.38
CA ASN A 43 15.08 23.16 21.72
C ASN A 43 13.97 23.18 20.65
N THR A 44 13.98 22.24 19.69
CA THR A 44 12.85 22.08 18.76
C THR A 44 11.65 21.46 19.47
N SER A 45 10.46 22.02 19.28
CA SER A 45 9.25 21.47 19.89
C SER A 45 8.84 20.15 19.23
N ALA A 46 8.15 19.28 19.98
CA ALA A 46 7.64 18.02 19.43
C ALA A 46 6.71 18.23 18.21
N MET A 47 5.94 19.33 18.19
CA MET A 47 5.06 19.66 17.07
C MET A 47 5.82 20.05 15.80
N GLU A 48 6.94 20.75 15.94
CA GLU A 48 7.81 21.06 14.81
C GLU A 48 8.51 19.80 14.29
N LEU A 49 9.01 18.95 15.19
CA LEU A 49 9.60 17.66 14.81
C LEU A 49 8.62 16.75 14.09
N LEU A 50 7.35 16.70 14.52
CA LEU A 50 6.31 15.91 13.84
C LEU A 50 5.96 16.47 12.45
N ARG A 51 5.93 17.80 12.30
CA ARG A 51 5.67 18.45 11.01
C ARG A 51 6.80 18.18 10.02
N ASP A 52 8.03 18.29 10.49
CA ASP A 52 9.25 18.22 9.68
C ASP A 52 9.93 16.84 9.79
N LEU A 53 9.22 15.82 10.28
CA LEU A 53 9.74 14.48 10.57
C LEU A 53 10.58 13.89 9.41
N PRO A 54 10.19 14.01 8.12
CA PRO A 54 10.98 13.48 7.01
C PRO A 54 12.39 14.07 6.89
N LEU A 55 12.65 15.24 7.49
CA LEU A 55 13.96 15.87 7.52
C LEU A 55 14.91 15.22 8.52
N TYR A 56 14.37 14.65 9.59
CA TYR A 56 15.12 14.17 10.74
C TYR A 56 15.12 12.65 10.88
N GLU A 57 14.16 11.95 10.26
CA GLU A 57 14.00 10.51 10.36
C GLU A 57 13.65 9.88 9.01
N LEU A 58 14.21 8.70 8.76
CA LEU A 58 13.81 7.86 7.64
C LEU A 58 12.67 6.95 8.07
N ASN A 59 11.65 6.84 7.22
CA ASN A 59 10.51 5.97 7.48
C ASN A 59 10.93 4.48 7.52
N PRO A 60 10.66 3.74 8.61
CA PRO A 60 11.04 2.34 8.73
C PRO A 60 10.42 1.43 7.65
N LYS A 61 9.16 1.66 7.27
CA LYS A 61 8.52 0.90 6.19
C LYS A 61 9.22 1.18 4.86
N TYR A 62 9.62 2.41 4.57
CA TYR A 62 10.31 2.74 3.33
C TYR A 62 11.74 2.15 3.30
N GLN A 63 12.42 2.12 4.44
CA GLN A 63 13.71 1.44 4.57
C GLN A 63 13.58 -0.05 4.26
N GLU A 64 12.55 -0.71 4.81
CA GLU A 64 12.31 -2.13 4.52
C GLU A 64 11.92 -2.37 3.05
N VAL A 65 11.09 -1.50 2.46
CA VAL A 65 10.82 -1.52 1.02
C VAL A 65 12.12 -1.47 0.21
N ARG A 66 12.99 -0.49 0.50
CA ARG A 66 14.27 -0.36 -0.20
C ARG A 66 15.16 -1.59 -0.03
N SER A 67 15.24 -2.14 1.19
CA SER A 67 15.96 -3.39 1.49
C SER A 67 15.45 -4.57 0.66
N ILE A 68 14.13 -4.71 0.50
CA ILE A 68 13.52 -5.76 -0.34
C ILE A 68 13.85 -5.52 -1.82
N VAL A 69 13.69 -4.28 -2.31
CA VAL A 69 13.98 -3.90 -3.69
C VAL A 69 15.46 -4.14 -4.03
N GLU A 70 16.39 -3.77 -3.15
CA GLU A 70 17.82 -3.98 -3.31
C GLU A 70 18.15 -5.47 -3.49
N LYS A 71 17.58 -6.34 -2.65
CA LYS A 71 17.78 -7.80 -2.73
C LYS A 71 17.21 -8.38 -4.04
N ASN A 72 16.02 -7.93 -4.44
CA ASN A 72 15.38 -8.40 -5.66
C ASN A 72 16.15 -7.92 -6.91
N ALA A 73 16.50 -6.63 -6.97
CA ALA A 73 17.25 -6.05 -8.08
C ALA A 73 18.64 -6.69 -8.24
N ALA A 74 19.33 -7.02 -7.14
CA ALA A 74 20.62 -7.72 -7.16
C ALA A 74 20.54 -9.12 -7.82
N THR A 75 19.35 -9.71 -7.93
CA THR A 75 19.10 -10.99 -8.61
C THR A 75 18.30 -10.83 -9.92
N GLY A 76 18.16 -9.60 -10.43
CA GLY A 76 17.41 -9.30 -11.65
C GLY A 76 15.89 -9.45 -11.52
N ARG A 77 15.36 -9.54 -10.30
CA ARG A 77 13.92 -9.66 -10.04
C ARG A 77 13.28 -8.28 -9.90
N LYS A 78 12.06 -8.14 -10.43
CA LYS A 78 11.24 -6.94 -10.27
C LYS A 78 10.35 -7.03 -9.03
N THR A 79 10.02 -5.88 -8.45
CA THR A 79 9.19 -5.76 -7.25
C THR A 79 7.98 -4.86 -7.53
N LEU A 80 6.79 -5.32 -7.17
CA LEU A 80 5.56 -4.52 -7.18
C LEU A 80 5.32 -3.96 -5.78
N ILE A 81 5.11 -2.65 -5.66
CA ILE A 81 4.89 -1.99 -4.37
C ILE A 81 3.51 -1.34 -4.38
N TRP A 82 2.73 -1.67 -3.37
CA TRP A 82 1.38 -1.17 -3.15
C TRP A 82 1.34 -0.15 -2.03
N SER A 83 0.66 0.97 -2.28
CA SER A 83 0.26 1.93 -1.25
C SER A 83 -1.02 2.62 -1.69
N THR A 84 -1.95 2.83 -0.76
CA THR A 84 -3.20 3.57 -0.96
C THR A 84 -2.93 5.08 -1.08
N PHE A 85 -1.86 5.59 -0.46
CA PHE A 85 -1.55 7.02 -0.45
C PHE A 85 -0.59 7.40 -1.59
N VAL A 86 -1.06 8.19 -2.55
CA VAL A 86 -0.23 8.68 -3.69
C VAL A 86 1.03 9.41 -3.23
N ARG A 87 0.98 10.13 -2.10
CA ARG A 87 2.15 10.80 -1.52
C ARG A 87 3.23 9.79 -1.10
N ASN A 88 2.86 8.60 -0.61
CA ASN A 88 3.82 7.53 -0.35
C ASN A 88 4.45 7.04 -1.64
N LEU A 89 3.64 6.76 -2.67
CA LEU A 89 4.13 6.29 -3.97
C LEU A 89 5.17 7.26 -4.56
N LYS A 90 4.88 8.56 -4.59
CA LYS A 90 5.84 9.57 -5.09
C LYS A 90 7.06 9.74 -4.19
N SER A 91 6.93 9.52 -2.89
CA SER A 91 8.08 9.57 -1.97
C SER A 91 9.01 8.39 -2.23
N LEU A 92 8.44 7.20 -2.42
CA LEU A 92 9.18 5.99 -2.79
C LEU A 92 9.78 6.06 -4.19
N GLU A 93 9.10 6.70 -5.15
CA GLU A 93 9.63 6.98 -6.48
C GLU A 93 10.96 7.74 -6.40
N ARG A 94 11.01 8.81 -5.60
CA ARG A 94 12.25 9.56 -5.36
C ARG A 94 13.30 8.74 -4.61
N MET A 95 12.90 8.00 -3.58
CA MET A 95 13.82 7.21 -2.75
C MET A 95 14.43 6.01 -3.49
N LEU A 96 13.71 5.48 -4.47
CA LEU A 96 14.09 4.32 -5.27
C LEU A 96 14.54 4.72 -6.69
N ALA A 97 14.89 5.99 -6.92
CA ALA A 97 15.25 6.50 -8.25
C ALA A 97 16.37 5.68 -8.93
N ASP A 98 17.32 5.17 -8.15
CA ASP A 98 18.42 4.31 -8.62
C ASP A 98 17.93 2.98 -9.23
N PHE A 99 16.67 2.59 -9.00
CA PHE A 99 16.00 1.39 -9.53
C PHE A 99 15.04 1.68 -10.69
N ASN A 100 15.06 2.91 -11.21
CA ASN A 100 14.22 3.39 -12.32
C ASN A 100 12.73 2.99 -12.18
N PRO A 101 12.04 3.40 -11.10
CA PRO A 101 10.70 2.92 -10.78
C PRO A 101 9.67 3.40 -11.80
N ALA A 102 8.73 2.54 -12.21
CA ALA A 102 7.50 2.92 -12.87
C ALA A 102 6.43 3.36 -11.86
N LEU A 103 5.61 4.37 -12.19
CA LEU A 103 4.61 4.93 -11.27
C LEU A 103 3.22 5.01 -11.92
N ILE A 104 2.26 4.27 -11.36
CA ILE A 104 0.87 4.24 -11.80
C ILE A 104 -0.06 4.60 -10.65
N HIS A 105 -0.79 5.71 -10.76
CA HIS A 105 -1.88 6.07 -9.88
C HIS A 105 -2.98 6.79 -10.65
N GLY A 106 -4.04 7.24 -9.97
CA GLY A 106 -5.25 7.77 -10.63
C GLY A 106 -5.02 9.08 -11.40
N GLY A 107 -3.84 9.69 -11.26
CA GLY A 107 -3.43 10.89 -12.00
C GLY A 107 -2.33 10.63 -13.04
N THR A 108 -1.95 9.36 -13.28
CA THR A 108 -0.96 9.01 -14.30
C THR A 108 -1.56 9.21 -15.70
N ILE A 109 -0.92 10.04 -16.52
CA ILE A 109 -1.39 10.38 -17.87
C ILE A 109 -1.23 9.21 -18.83
N ASP A 110 -0.02 8.61 -18.88
CA ASP A 110 0.30 7.52 -19.81
C ASP A 110 0.57 6.21 -19.05
N ARG A 111 -0.51 5.59 -18.58
CA ARG A 111 -0.44 4.33 -17.84
C ARG A 111 0.17 3.20 -18.67
N GLU A 112 -0.10 3.17 -19.97
CA GLU A 112 0.39 2.09 -20.83
C GLU A 112 1.90 2.18 -21.03
N ALA A 113 2.45 3.40 -21.18
CA ALA A 113 3.89 3.59 -21.24
C ALA A 113 4.60 3.16 -19.95
N GLU A 114 4.04 3.47 -18.77
CA GLU A 114 4.60 3.03 -17.48
C GLU A 114 4.54 1.51 -17.31
N LEU A 115 3.43 0.87 -17.70
CA LEU A 115 3.32 -0.60 -17.71
C LEU A 115 4.33 -1.23 -18.67
N LYS A 116 4.46 -0.67 -19.87
CA LYS A 116 5.42 -1.13 -20.87
C LYS A 116 6.85 -0.99 -20.35
N ARG A 117 7.20 0.16 -19.73
CA ARG A 117 8.50 0.36 -19.08
C ARG A 117 8.75 -0.72 -18.05
N PHE A 118 7.79 -0.96 -17.14
CA PHE A 118 7.95 -2.00 -16.14
C PHE A 118 8.09 -3.41 -16.73
N ARG A 119 7.44 -3.72 -17.85
CA ARG A 119 7.55 -5.04 -18.48
C ARG A 119 8.85 -5.24 -19.25
N GLU A 120 9.22 -4.27 -20.07
CA GLU A 120 10.22 -4.44 -21.12
C GLU A 120 11.58 -3.83 -20.78
N ASP A 121 11.65 -2.80 -19.93
CA ASP A 121 12.91 -2.15 -19.58
C ASP A 121 13.64 -2.98 -18.50
N PRO A 122 14.83 -3.54 -18.80
CA PRO A 122 15.59 -4.33 -17.83
C PRO A 122 16.14 -3.48 -16.67
N THR A 123 16.22 -2.16 -16.82
CA THR A 123 16.67 -1.24 -15.77
C THR A 123 15.56 -0.87 -14.80
N CYS A 124 14.29 -1.02 -15.20
CA CYS A 124 13.12 -0.74 -14.37
C CYS A 124 12.84 -1.92 -13.44
N ALA A 125 13.31 -1.85 -12.19
CA ALA A 125 13.17 -2.94 -11.22
C ALA A 125 11.92 -2.84 -10.34
N VAL A 126 11.18 -1.73 -10.42
CA VAL A 126 10.10 -1.41 -9.47
C VAL A 126 8.87 -0.89 -10.21
N LEU A 127 7.68 -1.37 -9.80
CA LEU A 127 6.42 -0.72 -10.12
C LEU A 127 5.75 -0.24 -8.83
N LEU A 128 5.46 1.05 -8.76
CA LEU A 128 4.74 1.71 -7.69
C LEU A 128 3.29 1.91 -8.13
N SER A 129 2.32 1.37 -7.39
CA SER A 129 0.91 1.60 -7.69
C SER A 129 0.04 1.55 -6.44
N ASN A 130 -1.21 2.01 -6.58
CA ASN A 130 -2.27 1.67 -5.62
C ASN A 130 -3.17 0.58 -6.21
N PRO A 131 -3.77 -0.28 -5.37
CA PRO A 131 -4.67 -1.34 -5.82
C PRO A 131 -5.87 -0.86 -6.65
N ALA A 132 -6.41 0.32 -6.35
CA ALA A 132 -7.59 0.85 -7.05
C ALA A 132 -7.31 1.24 -8.51
N THR A 133 -6.05 1.55 -8.85
CA THR A 133 -5.70 2.04 -10.20
C THR A 133 -5.13 0.97 -11.11
N LEU A 134 -4.46 -0.04 -10.56
CA LEU A 134 -3.97 -1.18 -11.34
C LEU A 134 -5.10 -2.20 -11.56
N GLY A 135 -6.21 -1.69 -12.12
CA GLY A 135 -7.51 -2.33 -12.21
C GLY A 135 -7.55 -3.66 -12.98
N GLU A 136 -8.77 -4.16 -13.14
CA GLU A 136 -9.08 -5.44 -13.76
C GLU A 136 -8.41 -5.61 -15.14
N GLY A 137 -7.86 -6.80 -15.40
CA GLY A 137 -7.24 -7.15 -16.68
C GLY A 137 -5.74 -6.91 -16.80
N VAL A 138 -5.10 -6.14 -15.90
CA VAL A 138 -3.63 -6.06 -15.87
C VAL A 138 -3.05 -7.35 -15.30
N SER A 139 -2.10 -7.92 -16.05
CA SER A 139 -1.36 -9.11 -15.67
C SER A 139 0.13 -8.79 -15.64
N LEU A 140 0.79 -9.14 -14.53
CA LEU A 140 2.22 -8.94 -14.27
C LEU A 140 2.92 -10.23 -13.83
N HIS A 141 2.22 -11.37 -13.84
CA HIS A 141 2.73 -12.64 -13.34
C HIS A 141 3.85 -13.24 -14.20
N HIS A 142 4.23 -12.64 -15.33
CA HIS A 142 5.41 -13.07 -16.10
C HIS A 142 6.65 -12.25 -15.72
N GLU A 143 6.47 -11.01 -15.28
CA GLU A 143 7.55 -10.06 -15.03
C GLU A 143 7.87 -9.91 -13.55
N CYS A 144 6.89 -10.15 -12.67
CA CYS A 144 6.98 -9.88 -11.25
C CYS A 144 6.33 -10.97 -10.40
N HIS A 145 7.03 -11.36 -9.33
CA HIS A 145 6.59 -12.38 -8.37
C HIS A 145 6.81 -11.96 -6.91
N ASP A 146 7.15 -10.70 -6.65
CA ASP A 146 7.26 -10.18 -5.29
C ASP A 146 6.43 -8.90 -5.19
N ALA A 147 5.48 -8.88 -4.25
CA ALA A 147 4.67 -7.71 -3.96
C ALA A 147 4.87 -7.27 -2.50
N VAL A 148 5.05 -5.97 -2.30
CA VAL A 148 5.21 -5.34 -0.98
C VAL A 148 4.09 -4.34 -0.74
N TYR A 149 3.30 -4.53 0.30
CA TYR A 149 2.26 -3.60 0.73
C TYR A 149 2.83 -2.69 1.83
N VAL A 150 2.94 -1.40 1.53
CA VAL A 150 3.39 -0.36 2.47
C VAL A 150 2.27 -0.04 3.47
N ASP A 151 1.05 -0.03 2.98
CA ASP A 151 -0.17 0.20 3.73
C ASP A 151 -1.35 -0.51 3.07
N ARG A 152 -2.42 -0.73 3.84
CA ARG A 152 -3.66 -1.37 3.41
C ARG A 152 -4.85 -0.65 4.03
N ASP A 153 -6.01 -0.80 3.40
CA ASP A 153 -7.31 -0.42 3.94
C ASP A 153 -8.14 -1.66 4.31
N PHE A 154 -9.41 -1.48 4.68
CA PHE A 154 -10.28 -2.57 5.10
C PHE A 154 -10.94 -3.32 3.92
N SER A 155 -10.64 -2.95 2.66
CA SER A 155 -11.26 -3.58 1.48
C SER A 155 -10.58 -4.91 1.17
N ALA A 156 -11.24 -6.00 1.56
CA ALA A 156 -10.78 -7.36 1.26
C ALA A 156 -10.85 -7.67 -0.24
N GLY A 157 -11.87 -7.16 -0.94
CA GLY A 157 -12.01 -7.34 -2.38
C GLY A 157 -10.84 -6.70 -3.14
N ARG A 158 -10.53 -5.44 -2.82
CA ARG A 158 -9.38 -4.73 -3.42
C ARG A 158 -8.05 -5.40 -3.10
N PHE A 159 -7.89 -5.91 -1.87
CA PHE A 159 -6.71 -6.67 -1.49
C PHE A 159 -6.56 -7.95 -2.35
N LEU A 160 -7.60 -8.78 -2.45
CA LEU A 160 -7.59 -9.99 -3.29
C LEU A 160 -7.30 -9.69 -4.76
N GLN A 161 -7.99 -8.71 -5.33
CA GLN A 161 -7.77 -8.30 -6.72
C GLN A 161 -6.32 -7.84 -6.98
N SER A 162 -5.68 -7.20 -5.99
CA SER A 162 -4.29 -6.78 -6.12
C SER A 162 -3.30 -7.96 -6.10
N LEU A 163 -3.60 -9.05 -5.38
CA LEU A 163 -2.80 -10.27 -5.38
C LEU A 163 -2.81 -10.96 -6.76
N ASP A 164 -3.97 -10.97 -7.41
CA ASP A 164 -4.16 -11.58 -8.74
C ASP A 164 -3.29 -10.96 -9.83
N ARG A 165 -2.69 -9.78 -9.60
CA ARG A 165 -1.77 -9.14 -10.55
C ARG A 165 -0.51 -9.96 -10.78
N ILE A 166 -0.01 -10.63 -9.74
CA ILE A 166 1.22 -11.43 -9.79
C ILE A 166 1.00 -12.92 -9.46
N HIS A 167 -0.13 -13.27 -8.85
CA HIS A 167 -0.50 -14.62 -8.45
C HIS A 167 -1.69 -15.13 -9.27
N ARG A 168 -1.45 -15.61 -10.50
CA ARG A 168 -2.52 -16.09 -11.40
C ARG A 168 -2.40 -17.60 -11.70
N LEU A 169 -3.54 -18.23 -11.97
CA LEU A 169 -3.63 -19.61 -12.49
C LEU A 169 -2.80 -19.75 -13.78
N GLY A 170 -1.99 -20.81 -13.86
CA GLY A 170 -1.12 -21.10 -15.02
C GLY A 170 0.37 -20.84 -14.80
N LEU A 171 0.78 -20.34 -13.62
CA LEU A 171 2.19 -20.31 -13.23
C LEU A 171 2.78 -21.72 -13.12
N ALA A 172 4.06 -21.85 -13.45
CA ALA A 172 4.77 -23.11 -13.25
C ALA A 172 4.73 -23.50 -11.77
N PRO A 173 4.63 -24.80 -11.41
CA PRO A 173 4.55 -25.23 -10.02
C PRO A 173 5.74 -24.80 -9.14
N SER A 174 6.88 -24.49 -9.74
CA SER A 174 8.09 -24.00 -9.07
C SER A 174 8.13 -22.48 -8.89
N THR A 175 7.18 -21.73 -9.47
CA THR A 175 7.14 -20.27 -9.35
C THR A 175 6.65 -19.88 -7.97
N ILE A 176 7.56 -19.34 -7.15
CA ILE A 176 7.22 -18.80 -5.84
C ILE A 176 6.88 -17.32 -6.01
N THR A 177 5.64 -16.98 -5.68
CA THR A 177 5.19 -15.60 -5.50
C THR A 177 5.26 -15.25 -4.01
N LYS A 178 5.85 -14.11 -3.70
CA LYS A 178 6.00 -13.62 -2.33
C LYS A 178 5.15 -12.39 -2.14
N ILE A 179 4.36 -12.39 -1.09
CA ILE A 179 3.55 -11.25 -0.65
C ILE A 179 4.07 -10.82 0.70
N THR A 180 4.61 -9.61 0.78
CA THR A 180 5.08 -9.00 2.01
C THR A 180 4.15 -7.86 2.39
N VAL A 181 3.60 -7.89 3.59
CA VAL A 181 2.80 -6.77 4.11
C VAL A 181 3.55 -6.14 5.27
N LEU A 182 3.80 -4.84 5.17
CA LEU A 182 4.45 -4.07 6.23
C LEU A 182 3.40 -3.55 7.21
N SER A 183 3.59 -3.85 8.49
CA SER A 183 2.72 -3.46 9.60
C SER A 183 3.54 -2.78 10.68
N ALA A 184 3.07 -1.63 11.17
CA ALA A 184 3.67 -0.94 12.30
C ALA A 184 3.00 -1.39 13.61
N SER A 185 3.79 -1.96 14.52
CA SER A 185 3.29 -2.47 15.81
C SER A 185 2.70 -1.35 16.68
N GLY A 186 1.64 -1.68 17.41
CA GLY A 186 0.94 -0.73 18.29
C GLY A 186 0.16 0.35 17.52
N THR A 187 -0.10 0.15 16.23
CA THR A 187 -0.85 1.10 15.39
C THR A 187 -2.16 0.50 14.86
N ILE A 188 -2.89 1.27 14.05
CA ILE A 188 -4.12 0.81 13.41
C ILE A 188 -3.88 -0.33 12.41
N ASP A 189 -2.63 -0.54 11.95
CA ASP A 189 -2.29 -1.61 11.01
C ASP A 189 -2.68 -3.00 11.55
N GLU A 190 -2.52 -3.24 12.86
CA GLU A 190 -2.90 -4.50 13.51
C GLU A 190 -4.42 -4.74 13.46
N LEU A 191 -5.21 -3.66 13.59
CA LEU A 191 -6.66 -3.75 13.43
C LEU A 191 -7.01 -4.06 11.97
N VAL A 192 -6.41 -3.35 11.01
CA VAL A 192 -6.64 -3.62 9.58
C VAL A 192 -6.33 -5.08 9.25
N GLU A 193 -5.22 -5.60 9.78
CA GLU A 193 -4.80 -6.98 9.56
C GLU A 193 -5.81 -8.00 10.11
N ASP A 194 -6.24 -7.87 11.37
CA ASP A 194 -7.26 -8.74 11.97
C ASP A 194 -8.57 -8.69 11.17
N ARG A 195 -9.00 -7.49 10.78
CA ARG A 195 -10.27 -7.29 10.08
C ARG A 195 -10.24 -7.83 8.66
N LEU A 196 -9.16 -7.60 7.92
CA LEU A 196 -8.94 -8.23 6.61
C LEU A 196 -8.91 -9.75 6.73
N ALA A 197 -8.19 -10.32 7.70
CA ALA A 197 -8.11 -11.77 7.87
C ALA A 197 -9.49 -12.42 8.04
N ARG A 198 -10.35 -11.83 8.88
CA ARG A 198 -11.73 -12.30 9.08
C ARG A 198 -12.58 -12.19 7.82
N LYS A 199 -12.48 -11.09 7.08
CA LYS A 199 -13.20 -10.92 5.81
C LYS A 199 -12.77 -11.96 4.79
N LEU A 200 -11.47 -12.23 4.68
CA LEU A 200 -10.93 -13.23 3.77
C LEU A 200 -11.36 -14.66 4.16
N GLU A 201 -11.35 -15.00 5.45
CA GLU A 201 -11.84 -16.28 5.95
C GLU A 201 -13.33 -16.48 5.62
N PHE A 202 -14.14 -15.45 5.85
CA PHE A 202 -15.57 -15.47 5.50
C PHE A 202 -15.80 -15.66 4.00
N MET A 203 -15.07 -14.92 3.15
CA MET A 203 -15.15 -15.06 1.70
C MET A 203 -14.72 -16.46 1.23
N GLY A 204 -13.66 -17.01 1.80
CA GLY A 204 -13.21 -18.38 1.52
C GLY A 204 -14.27 -19.42 1.88
N GLY A 205 -14.86 -19.31 3.08
CA GLY A 205 -15.92 -20.21 3.53
C GLY A 205 -17.19 -20.17 2.66
N ILE A 206 -17.53 -19.00 2.10
CA ILE A 206 -18.65 -18.87 1.14
C ILE A 206 -18.33 -19.57 -0.19
N LEU A 207 -17.11 -19.39 -0.71
CA LEU A 207 -16.71 -19.99 -1.99
C LEU A 207 -16.65 -21.53 -1.93
N ASP A 208 -16.34 -22.09 -0.75
CA ASP A 208 -16.28 -23.53 -0.52
C ASP A 208 -17.67 -24.17 -0.27
N ASP A 209 -18.74 -23.38 -0.12
CA ASP A 209 -20.09 -23.91 0.08
C ASP A 209 -20.75 -24.31 -1.26
N PRO A 210 -21.06 -25.60 -1.46
CA PRO A 210 -21.60 -26.12 -2.72
C PRO A 210 -23.00 -25.60 -3.08
N ASN A 211 -23.69 -24.89 -2.19
CA ASN A 211 -25.03 -24.34 -2.42
C ASN A 211 -25.07 -22.82 -2.68
N VAL A 212 -23.93 -22.13 -2.71
CA VAL A 212 -23.94 -20.67 -2.82
C VAL A 212 -24.30 -20.22 -4.23
N ARG A 213 -25.54 -19.73 -4.37
CA ARG A 213 -25.89 -18.61 -5.25
C ARG A 213 -25.80 -17.35 -4.41
N VAL A 214 -25.16 -16.31 -4.97
CA VAL A 214 -25.02 -14.91 -4.49
C VAL A 214 -23.58 -14.56 -4.10
N LEU A 215 -22.83 -14.12 -5.12
CA LEU A 215 -21.71 -13.16 -4.99
C LEU A 215 -21.95 -11.94 -5.91
N GLY A 216 -23.22 -11.71 -6.31
CA GLY A 216 -23.59 -10.62 -7.20
C GLY A 216 -23.65 -9.25 -6.51
N ASP A 217 -23.81 -9.22 -5.18
CA ASP A 217 -24.17 -8.01 -4.45
C ASP A 217 -23.12 -7.58 -3.42
N LEU A 218 -21.86 -7.99 -3.59
CA LEU A 218 -20.74 -7.25 -3.00
C LEU A 218 -20.36 -6.12 -3.96
N GLU A 219 -21.33 -5.28 -4.32
CA GLU A 219 -21.00 -3.90 -4.64
C GLU A 219 -20.48 -3.33 -3.32
N GLU A 220 -19.15 -3.37 -3.12
CA GLU A 220 -18.50 -2.43 -2.21
C GLU A 220 -18.95 -1.05 -2.70
N GLU A 221 -19.97 -0.47 -2.08
CA GLU A 221 -20.35 0.91 -2.31
C GLU A 221 -19.05 1.71 -2.29
N ILE A 222 -18.73 2.34 -3.42
CA ILE A 222 -17.61 3.27 -3.56
C ILE A 222 -18.02 4.53 -2.78
N ASP A 223 -18.19 4.38 -1.48
CA ASP A 223 -18.43 5.47 -0.57
C ASP A 223 -17.09 5.86 0.05
N GLU A 224 -17.00 7.06 0.57
CA GLU A 224 -15.80 7.64 1.21
C GLU A 224 -15.30 6.84 2.44
N SER A 225 -15.91 5.69 2.74
CA SER A 225 -15.48 4.72 3.72
C SER A 225 -14.28 3.92 3.20
N VAL A 226 -13.24 3.80 4.01
CA VAL A 226 -11.96 3.15 3.68
C VAL A 226 -12.10 1.60 3.62
N GLY A 227 -13.11 1.11 2.89
CA GLY A 227 -13.49 -0.30 2.76
C GLY A 227 -14.15 -0.90 4.01
N MET A 228 -14.76 -0.09 4.87
CA MET A 228 -15.30 -0.52 6.17
C MET A 228 -16.74 -1.01 6.09
N ASP A 229 -17.04 -2.11 6.78
CA ASP A 229 -18.40 -2.53 7.10
C ASP A 229 -18.84 -2.11 8.52
N LEU A 230 -20.09 -2.38 8.89
CA LEU A 230 -20.64 -2.03 10.21
C LEU A 230 -19.86 -2.66 11.38
N SER A 231 -19.33 -3.87 11.19
CA SER A 231 -18.55 -4.56 12.21
C SER A 231 -17.13 -4.00 12.34
N ASP A 232 -16.55 -3.47 11.26
CA ASP A 232 -15.30 -2.71 11.31
C ASP A 232 -15.46 -1.40 12.09
N LEU A 233 -16.58 -0.70 11.93
CA LEU A 233 -16.87 0.54 12.68
C LEU A 233 -16.97 0.29 14.19
N ALA A 234 -17.58 -0.83 14.58
CA ALA A 234 -17.64 -1.24 15.99
C ALA A 234 -16.25 -1.60 16.54
N ALA A 235 -15.43 -2.29 15.74
CA ALA A 235 -14.06 -2.64 16.11
C ALA A 235 -13.17 -1.39 16.23
N LEU A 236 -13.28 -0.44 15.31
CA LEU A 236 -12.60 0.85 15.37
C LEU A 236 -13.03 1.65 16.59
N SER A 237 -14.33 1.69 16.91
CA SER A 237 -14.82 2.36 18.12
C SER A 237 -14.25 1.73 19.39
N THR A 238 -14.10 0.41 19.42
CA THR A 238 -13.46 -0.29 20.55
C THR A 238 -11.97 0.02 20.63
N TYR A 239 -11.28 0.08 19.49
CA TYR A 239 -9.86 0.44 19.40
C TYR A 239 -9.59 1.84 19.95
N LEU A 240 -10.44 2.82 19.61
CA LEU A 240 -10.30 4.21 20.06
C LEU A 240 -10.54 4.43 21.57
N ASN A 241 -11.16 3.46 22.25
CA ASN A 241 -11.46 3.54 23.68
C ASN A 241 -10.44 2.79 24.57
N ARG A 242 -9.34 2.31 23.98
CA ARG A 242 -8.21 1.69 24.70
C ARG A 242 -7.23 2.76 25.19
#